data_AF-A0A7K0G664-F1
#
_entry.id   AF-A0A7K0G664-F1
#
_cell.length_a   1.000
_cell.length_b   1.000
_cell.length_c   1.000
_cell.angle_alpha   90.00
_cell.angle_beta   90.00
_cell.angle_gamma   90.00
#
_symmetry.space_group_name_H-M   'P 1'
#
loop_
_entity.id
_entity.type
_entity.pdbx_description
1 polymer ?
#
loop_
_entity_poly.entity_id
_entity_poly.type
_entity_poly.pdbx_seq_one_letter_code
_entity_poly.pdbx_strand_id
1 'polypeptide(L)'
;MHCVVAIAFSILFIQIHQHMKQVISFTFAAFLITASLQISAQEVAQTNVKPVTNSLETVSKLQPVSFNYDKAWAEKLKISPKQQYGFIGTEAKSVVPEIVTVQAKDYVSGKNAYRSATLTKVDYENLIPLLVGSIKEQQQQIDALRQEIQSLKSRSAK
;
A
#
# COMPACT_ATOMS: atom_id res chain seq x y z
N MET A 1 9.38 -63.74 49.50
CA MET A 1 9.33 -63.17 48.13
C MET A 1 8.06 -62.37 47.84
N HIS A 2 6.88 -62.73 48.38
CA HIS A 2 5.62 -62.00 48.11
C HIS A 2 5.57 -60.54 48.58
N CYS A 3 6.22 -60.17 49.70
CA CYS A 3 6.18 -58.81 50.25
C CYS A 3 6.91 -57.77 49.36
N VAL A 4 8.03 -58.18 48.73
CA VAL A 4 8.84 -57.29 47.86
C VAL A 4 8.11 -56.98 46.54
N VAL A 5 7.36 -57.95 46.01
CA VAL A 5 6.56 -57.76 44.79
C VAL A 5 5.41 -56.78 45.03
N ALA A 6 4.69 -56.90 46.15
CA ALA A 6 3.59 -56.00 46.51
C ALA A 6 4.04 -54.53 46.70
N ILE A 7 5.23 -54.33 47.28
CA ILE A 7 5.82 -52.99 47.47
C ILE A 7 6.22 -52.39 46.11
N ALA A 8 6.81 -53.18 45.20
CA ALA A 8 7.18 -52.73 43.87
C ALA A 8 5.95 -52.31 43.03
N PHE A 9 4.85 -53.07 43.07
CA PHE A 9 3.60 -52.70 42.41
C PHE A 9 2.96 -51.42 42.99
N SER A 10 3.04 -51.25 44.31
CA SER A 10 2.51 -50.06 44.99
C SER A 10 3.30 -48.80 44.63
N ILE A 11 4.64 -48.88 44.57
CA ILE A 11 5.51 -47.77 44.16
C ILE A 11 5.28 -47.43 42.68
N LEU A 12 5.16 -48.44 41.81
CA LEU A 12 4.87 -48.23 40.39
C LEU A 12 3.52 -47.53 40.18
N PHE A 13 2.50 -47.91 40.94
CA PHE A 13 1.18 -47.27 40.89
C PHE A 13 1.21 -45.81 41.37
N ILE A 14 1.95 -45.52 42.44
CA ILE A 14 2.15 -44.14 42.94
C ILE A 14 2.90 -43.29 41.92
N GLN A 15 3.94 -43.84 41.29
CA GLN A 15 4.72 -43.17 40.24
C GLN A 15 3.84 -42.82 39.03
N ILE A 16 3.01 -43.76 38.57
CA ILE A 16 2.06 -43.54 37.47
C ILE A 16 1.04 -42.44 37.82
N HIS A 17 0.50 -42.45 39.05
CA HIS A 17 -0.46 -41.45 39.49
C HIS A 17 0.16 -40.04 39.62
N GLN A 18 1.43 -39.94 40.06
CA GLN A 18 2.17 -38.67 40.09
C GLN A 18 2.43 -38.13 38.69
N HIS A 19 2.83 -38.98 37.73
CA HIS A 19 3.01 -38.58 36.33
C HIS A 19 1.70 -38.15 35.67
N MET A 20 0.58 -38.84 35.93
CA MET A 20 -0.74 -38.44 35.42
C MET A 20 -1.13 -37.03 35.90
N LYS A 21 -0.90 -36.70 37.18
CA LYS A 21 -1.20 -35.36 37.71
C LYS A 21 -0.34 -34.27 37.05
N GLN A 22 0.94 -34.56 36.82
CA GLN A 22 1.83 -33.63 36.11
C GLN A 22 1.36 -33.42 34.68
N VAL A 23 1.03 -34.48 33.94
CA VAL A 23 0.53 -34.40 32.55
C VAL A 23 -0.77 -33.60 32.48
N ILE A 24 -1.73 -33.83 33.38
CA ILE A 24 -3.00 -33.09 33.42
C ILE A 24 -2.75 -31.60 33.73
N SER A 25 -1.83 -31.28 34.63
CA SER A 25 -1.46 -29.91 34.95
C SER A 25 -0.82 -29.20 33.75
N PHE A 26 0.09 -29.88 33.05
CA PHE A 26 0.75 -29.34 31.86
C PHE A 26 -0.23 -29.15 30.69
N THR A 27 -1.17 -30.07 30.46
CA THR A 27 -2.17 -29.90 29.40
C THR A 27 -3.18 -28.81 29.72
N PHE A 28 -3.57 -28.68 30.98
CA PHE A 28 -4.45 -27.59 31.43
C PHE A 28 -3.77 -26.22 31.31
N ALA A 29 -2.50 -26.11 31.71
CA ALA A 29 -1.72 -24.88 31.53
C ALA A 29 -1.54 -24.54 30.04
N ALA A 30 -1.27 -25.53 29.18
CA ALA A 30 -1.17 -25.33 27.73
C ALA A 30 -2.50 -24.86 27.12
N PHE A 31 -3.64 -25.38 27.58
CA PHE A 31 -4.98 -24.97 27.13
C PHE A 31 -5.31 -23.52 27.53
N LEU A 32 -4.89 -23.05 28.71
CA LEU A 32 -5.08 -21.66 29.13
C LEU A 32 -4.24 -20.66 28.32
N ILE A 33 -3.03 -21.08 27.90
CA ILE A 33 -2.15 -20.24 27.07
C ILE A 33 -2.70 -20.11 25.64
N THR A 34 -3.27 -21.18 25.06
CA THR A 34 -3.86 -21.09 23.72
C THR A 34 -5.21 -20.35 23.71
N ALA A 35 -6.01 -20.47 24.77
CA ALA A 35 -7.29 -19.76 24.88
C ALA A 35 -7.14 -18.23 25.02
N SER A 36 -5.98 -17.74 25.48
CA SER A 36 -5.73 -16.31 25.73
C SER A 36 -5.15 -15.54 24.52
N LEU A 37 -4.87 -16.21 23.40
CA LEU A 37 -4.36 -15.57 22.17
C LEU A 37 -5.47 -15.41 21.12
N GLN A 38 -6.45 -14.55 21.41
CA GLN A 38 -7.37 -14.01 20.40
C GLN A 38 -6.96 -12.57 20.09
N ILE A 39 -6.07 -12.39 19.11
CA ILE A 39 -5.76 -11.08 18.54
C ILE A 39 -6.87 -10.76 17.54
N SER A 40 -7.85 -9.93 17.92
CA SER A 40 -8.80 -9.34 16.99
C SER A 40 -8.19 -8.08 16.38
N ALA A 41 -7.94 -8.10 15.08
CA ALA A 41 -7.58 -6.90 14.33
C ALA A 41 -8.87 -6.23 13.83
N GLN A 42 -9.08 -4.97 14.21
CA GLN A 42 -10.22 -4.19 13.72
C GLN A 42 -9.86 -3.55 12.37
N GLU A 43 -10.60 -3.90 11.32
CA GLU A 43 -10.50 -3.20 10.04
C GLU A 43 -11.02 -1.77 10.18
N VAL A 44 -10.26 -0.81 9.63
CA VAL A 44 -10.66 0.60 9.61
C VAL A 44 -11.46 0.85 8.35
N ALA A 45 -12.75 1.19 8.51
CA ALA A 45 -13.63 1.49 7.38
C ALA A 45 -13.33 2.89 6.79
N GLN A 46 -13.43 2.99 5.46
CA GLN A 46 -13.38 4.28 4.77
C GLN A 46 -14.68 5.05 5.00
N THR A 47 -14.58 6.38 5.17
CA THR A 47 -15.74 7.27 5.33
C THR A 47 -15.78 8.29 4.18
N ASN A 48 -16.96 8.84 3.88
CA ASN A 48 -17.15 9.82 2.80
C ASN A 48 -16.70 9.36 1.40
N VAL A 49 -16.90 8.08 1.08
CA VAL A 49 -16.52 7.50 -0.22
C VAL A 49 -17.36 8.11 -1.34
N LYS A 50 -16.69 8.76 -2.29
CA LYS A 50 -17.30 9.34 -3.50
C LYS A 50 -16.57 8.82 -4.74
N PRO A 51 -17.26 8.61 -5.87
CA PRO A 51 -16.60 8.27 -7.11
C PRO A 51 -15.66 9.40 -7.54
N VAL A 52 -14.50 9.04 -8.07
CA VAL A 52 -13.65 9.98 -8.81
C VAL A 52 -14.32 10.24 -10.17
N THR A 53 -14.50 11.50 -10.51
CA THR A 53 -15.19 11.93 -11.73
C THR A 53 -14.33 12.97 -12.45
N ASN A 54 -14.58 13.15 -13.75
CA ASN A 54 -13.81 14.03 -14.62
C ASN A 54 -12.33 13.63 -14.75
N SER A 55 -12.07 12.34 -14.59
CA SER A 55 -10.73 11.79 -14.58
C SER A 55 -10.06 11.95 -15.94
N LEU A 56 -10.76 11.67 -17.04
CA LEU A 56 -10.24 11.75 -18.40
C LEU A 56 -9.85 13.18 -18.78
N GLU A 57 -10.73 14.15 -18.50
CA GLU A 57 -10.41 15.56 -18.73
C GLU A 57 -9.20 15.99 -17.90
N THR A 58 -9.12 15.55 -16.64
CA THR A 58 -8.02 15.90 -15.75
C THR A 58 -6.69 15.33 -16.24
N VAL A 59 -6.62 14.02 -16.50
CA VAL A 59 -5.34 13.40 -16.92
C VAL A 59 -4.94 13.80 -18.33
N SER A 60 -5.88 14.13 -19.22
CA SER A 60 -5.56 14.59 -20.58
C SER A 60 -4.84 15.94 -20.62
N LYS A 61 -4.93 16.74 -19.54
CA LYS A 61 -4.18 18.00 -19.37
C LYS A 61 -2.76 17.79 -18.84
N LEU A 62 -2.41 16.59 -18.38
CA LEU A 62 -1.08 16.28 -17.89
C LEU A 62 -0.16 15.89 -19.05
N GLN A 63 1.03 16.49 -19.09
CA GLN A 63 2.05 16.16 -20.09
C GLN A 63 3.14 15.27 -19.47
N PRO A 64 3.19 13.97 -19.80
CA PRO A 64 4.32 13.13 -19.42
C PRO A 64 5.58 13.60 -20.15
N VAL A 65 6.69 13.67 -19.43
CA VAL A 65 7.99 14.11 -19.95
C VAL A 65 9.09 13.17 -19.47
N SER A 66 10.22 13.19 -20.18
CA SER A 66 11.49 12.70 -19.66
C SER A 66 12.36 13.88 -19.24
N PHE A 67 13.02 13.79 -18.08
CA PHE A 67 13.86 14.86 -17.57
C PHE A 67 15.09 14.32 -16.86
N ASN A 68 16.07 15.20 -16.69
CA ASN A 68 17.24 15.01 -15.83
C ASN A 68 17.31 16.18 -14.86
N TYR A 69 17.72 15.92 -13.63
CA TYR A 69 18.13 17.02 -12.75
C TYR A 69 19.47 17.59 -13.22
N ASP A 70 19.66 18.90 -13.02
CA ASP A 70 20.96 19.53 -13.19
C ASP A 70 22.02 18.77 -12.39
N LYS A 71 23.17 18.47 -13.01
CA LYS A 71 24.16 17.56 -12.43
C LYS A 71 24.73 18.09 -11.12
N ALA A 72 24.97 19.40 -11.02
CA ALA A 72 25.51 20.01 -9.81
C ALA A 72 24.49 20.00 -8.67
N TRP A 73 23.22 20.27 -8.97
CA TRP A 73 22.14 20.14 -7.99
C TRP A 73 21.87 18.69 -7.61
N ALA A 74 21.98 17.76 -8.56
CA ALA A 74 21.77 16.33 -8.30
C ALA A 74 22.77 15.80 -7.27
N GLU A 75 24.04 16.17 -7.43
CA GLU A 75 25.11 15.84 -6.49
C GLU A 75 24.89 16.50 -5.13
N LYS A 76 24.62 17.82 -5.10
CA LYS A 76 24.39 18.57 -3.84
C LYS A 76 23.22 18.02 -3.02
N LEU A 77 22.12 17.65 -3.69
CA LEU A 77 20.90 17.16 -3.04
C LEU A 77 20.84 15.64 -2.89
N LYS A 78 21.91 14.93 -3.28
CA LYS A 78 22.02 13.47 -3.28
C LYS A 78 20.83 12.82 -3.97
N ILE A 79 20.48 13.30 -5.16
CA ILE A 79 19.44 12.76 -6.02
C ILE A 79 20.05 12.18 -7.30
N SER A 80 19.33 11.26 -7.94
CA SER A 80 19.82 10.58 -9.14
C SER A 80 20.00 11.59 -10.29
N PRO A 81 21.17 11.63 -10.96
CA PRO A 81 21.36 12.41 -12.18
C PRO A 81 20.87 11.69 -13.43
N LYS A 82 20.45 10.42 -13.30
CA LYS A 82 19.97 9.62 -14.44
C LYS A 82 18.65 10.20 -14.97
N GLN A 83 18.39 9.94 -16.25
CA GLN A 83 17.13 10.31 -16.88
C GLN A 83 15.97 9.61 -16.17
N GLN A 84 14.89 10.36 -15.96
CA GLN A 84 13.67 9.89 -15.33
C GLN A 84 12.47 10.25 -16.20
N TYR A 85 11.38 9.51 -16.04
CA TYR A 85 10.07 9.85 -16.61
C TYR A 85 9.19 10.39 -15.49
N GLY A 86 8.35 11.38 -15.81
CA GLY A 86 7.46 12.00 -14.85
C GLY A 86 6.72 13.19 -15.44
N PHE A 87 6.45 14.19 -14.60
CA PHE A 87 5.78 15.42 -15.00
C PHE A 87 6.58 16.64 -14.55
N ILE A 88 6.40 17.75 -15.26
CA ILE A 88 6.87 19.05 -14.80
C ILE A 88 6.00 19.46 -13.61
N GLY A 89 6.60 19.59 -12.43
CA GLY A 89 5.86 19.76 -11.18
C GLY A 89 4.97 21.02 -11.14
N THR A 90 5.36 22.12 -11.79
CA THR A 90 4.54 23.34 -11.88
C THR A 90 3.31 23.15 -12.74
N GLU A 91 3.44 22.42 -13.86
CA GLU A 91 2.33 22.10 -14.76
C GLU A 91 1.38 21.11 -14.09
N ALA A 92 1.91 20.03 -13.52
CA ALA A 92 1.13 19.07 -12.75
C ALA A 92 0.36 19.74 -11.61
N LYS A 93 0.97 20.69 -10.88
CA LYS A 93 0.33 21.42 -9.79
C LYS A 93 -0.84 22.28 -10.26
N SER A 94 -0.78 22.79 -11.50
CA SER A 94 -1.87 23.60 -12.07
C SER A 94 -3.10 22.76 -12.44
N VAL A 95 -2.91 21.47 -12.70
CA VAL A 95 -3.97 20.54 -13.09
C VAL A 95 -4.50 19.75 -11.90
N VAL A 96 -3.60 19.16 -11.11
CA VAL A 96 -3.89 18.26 -9.98
C VAL A 96 -2.99 18.67 -8.80
N PRO A 97 -3.34 19.72 -8.05
CA PRO A 97 -2.49 20.22 -6.97
C PRO A 97 -2.25 19.19 -5.85
N GLU A 98 -3.20 18.28 -5.61
CA GLU A 98 -3.14 17.26 -4.57
C GLU A 98 -2.04 16.22 -4.78
N ILE A 99 -1.58 16.00 -6.01
CA ILE A 99 -0.47 15.08 -6.29
C ILE A 99 0.89 15.78 -6.27
N VAL A 100 0.98 17.07 -5.95
CA VAL A 100 2.26 17.79 -5.97
C VAL A 100 2.66 18.23 -4.57
N THR A 101 3.80 17.74 -4.11
CA THR A 101 4.40 18.12 -2.84
C THR A 101 5.72 18.85 -3.07
N VAL A 102 6.05 19.76 -2.15
CA VAL A 102 7.35 20.45 -2.16
C VAL A 102 8.13 19.98 -0.94
N GLN A 103 9.30 19.42 -1.18
CA GLN A 103 10.18 18.90 -0.13
C GLN A 103 11.39 19.80 0.02
N ALA A 104 11.66 20.25 1.24
CA ALA A 104 12.90 20.95 1.55
C ALA A 104 14.02 19.91 1.76
N LYS A 105 15.18 20.15 1.16
CA LYS A 105 16.41 19.37 1.35
C LYS A 105 17.56 20.29 1.73
N ASP A 106 18.20 19.97 2.85
CA ASP A 106 19.38 20.67 3.30
C ASP A 106 20.62 20.19 2.56
N TYR A 107 21.49 21.13 2.21
CA TYR A 107 22.79 20.88 1.60
C TYR A 107 23.86 21.76 2.23
N VAL A 108 25.10 21.28 2.17
CA VAL A 108 26.26 22.00 2.71
C VAL A 108 26.62 23.14 1.76
N SER A 109 26.66 24.36 2.26
CA SER A 109 27.04 25.57 1.49
C SER A 109 28.41 26.14 1.88
N GLY A 110 29.07 25.56 2.89
CA GLY A 110 30.40 25.97 3.38
C GLY A 110 30.79 25.22 4.65
N LYS A 111 31.95 25.54 5.23
CA LYS A 111 32.41 24.93 6.49
C LYS A 111 31.41 25.29 7.60
N ASN A 112 30.71 24.28 8.14
CA ASN A 112 29.65 24.42 9.15
C ASN A 112 28.44 25.29 8.72
N ALA A 113 28.19 25.43 7.42
CA ALA A 113 27.05 26.20 6.90
C ALA A 113 26.12 25.31 6.07
N TYR A 114 24.83 25.34 6.41
CA TYR A 114 23.76 24.61 5.71
C TYR A 114 22.79 25.60 5.06
N ARG A 115 22.25 25.21 3.90
CA ARG A 115 21.16 25.90 3.22
C ARG A 115 20.12 24.88 2.78
N SER A 116 18.89 25.31 2.61
CA SER A 116 17.80 24.46 2.12
C SER A 116 17.49 24.79 0.66
N ALA A 117 17.23 23.77 -0.13
CA ALA A 117 16.64 23.89 -1.47
C ALA A 117 15.31 23.15 -1.50
N THR A 118 14.37 23.63 -2.32
CA THR A 118 13.06 23.00 -2.49
C THR A 118 13.06 22.10 -3.73
N LEU A 119 12.56 20.89 -3.57
CA LEU A 119 12.35 19.92 -4.64
C LEU A 119 10.86 19.66 -4.79
N THR A 120 10.31 19.92 -5.97
CA THR A 120 8.93 19.56 -6.30
C THR A 120 8.86 18.08 -6.66
N LYS A 121 8.00 17.33 -5.97
CA LYS A 121 7.78 15.90 -6.17
C LYS A 121 6.32 15.64 -6.52
N VAL A 122 6.11 14.81 -7.54
CA VAL A 122 4.79 14.30 -7.90
C VAL A 122 4.53 12.97 -7.19
N ASP A 123 3.34 12.83 -6.64
CA ASP A 123 2.80 11.63 -6.03
C ASP A 123 2.10 10.78 -7.11
N TYR A 124 2.82 9.77 -7.59
CA TYR A 124 2.32 8.89 -8.63
C TYR A 124 1.30 7.86 -8.10
N GLU A 125 1.27 7.58 -6.79
CA GLU A 125 0.31 6.63 -6.23
C GLU A 125 -1.10 7.22 -6.27
N ASN A 126 -1.23 8.50 -5.92
CA ASN A 126 -2.48 9.24 -6.01
C ASN A 126 -2.94 9.51 -7.45
N LEU A 127 -2.07 9.35 -8.44
CA LEU A 127 -2.45 9.44 -9.85
C LEU A 127 -3.12 8.15 -10.37
N ILE A 128 -2.90 6.99 -9.74
CA ILE A 128 -3.44 5.70 -10.20
C ILE A 128 -4.98 5.70 -10.24
N PRO A 129 -5.72 6.13 -9.19
CA PRO A 129 -7.18 6.17 -9.23
C PRO A 129 -7.73 7.09 -10.33
N LEU A 130 -7.05 8.22 -10.60
CA LEU A 130 -7.40 9.11 -11.70
C LEU A 130 -7.23 8.41 -13.05
N LEU A 131 -6.11 7.72 -13.28
CA LEU A 131 -5.88 6.95 -14.52
C LEU A 131 -6.90 5.81 -14.71
N VAL A 132 -7.28 5.11 -13.63
CA VAL A 132 -8.33 4.09 -13.69
C VAL A 132 -9.68 4.73 -14.05
N GLY A 133 -10.01 5.87 -13.44
CA GLY A 133 -11.21 6.63 -13.76
C GLY A 133 -11.24 7.09 -15.22
N SER A 134 -10.11 7.56 -15.76
CA SER A 134 -10.04 8.04 -17.14
C SER A 134 -10.26 6.92 -18.15
N ILE A 135 -9.74 5.71 -17.87
CA ILE A 135 -9.99 4.53 -18.71
C ILE A 135 -11.47 4.16 -18.68
N LYS A 136 -12.12 4.21 -17.51
CA LYS A 136 -13.56 3.94 -17.40
C LYS A 136 -14.41 4.96 -18.15
N GLU A 137 -14.11 6.25 -18.00
CA GLU A 137 -14.80 7.32 -18.74
C GLU A 137 -14.58 7.20 -20.25
N GLN A 138 -13.35 6.89 -20.68
CA GLN A 138 -13.04 6.63 -22.08
C GLN A 138 -13.81 5.41 -22.62
N GLN A 139 -13.94 4.33 -21.83
CA GLN A 139 -14.72 3.16 -22.21
C GLN A 139 -16.21 3.50 -22.39
N GLN A 140 -16.77 4.33 -21.51
CA GLN A 140 -18.15 4.81 -21.65
C GLN A 140 -18.35 5.61 -22.95
N GLN A 141 -17.41 6.48 -23.32
CA GLN A 141 -17.45 7.21 -24.58
C GLN A 141 -17.38 6.27 -25.80
N ILE A 142 -16.52 5.25 -25.76
CA ILE A 142 -16.43 4.24 -26.82
C ILE A 142 -17.75 3.48 -26.99
N ASP A 143 -18.38 3.08 -25.89
CA ASP A 143 -19.64 2.32 -25.95
C ASP A 143 -20.79 3.18 -26.46
N ALA A 144 -20.85 4.45 -26.09
CA ALA A 144 -21.80 5.42 -26.64
C ALA A 144 -21.61 5.59 -28.16
N LEU A 145 -20.37 5.78 -28.62
CA LEU A 145 -20.06 5.91 -30.05
C LEU A 145 -20.42 4.64 -30.83
N ARG A 146 -20.17 3.45 -30.28
CA ARG A 146 -20.57 2.17 -30.91
C ARG A 146 -22.08 2.05 -31.08
N GLN A 147 -22.85 2.46 -30.08
CA GLN A 147 -24.31 2.46 -30.14
C GLN A 147 -24.83 3.43 -31.21
N GLU A 148 -24.25 4.63 -31.29
CA GLU A 148 -24.60 5.61 -32.30
C GLU A 148 -24.32 5.09 -33.72
N ILE A 149 -23.14 4.51 -33.94
CA ILE A 149 -22.78 3.89 -35.22
C ILE A 149 -23.79 2.80 -35.61
N GLN A 150 -24.21 1.96 -34.67
CA GLN A 150 -25.20 0.91 -34.93
C GLN A 150 -26.57 1.49 -35.30
N SER A 151 -27.00 2.55 -34.62
CA SER A 151 -28.24 3.29 -34.93
C SER A 151 -28.20 3.97 -36.30
N LEU A 152 -27.05 4.52 -36.69
CA LEU A 152 -26.88 5.13 -38.00
C LEU A 152 -26.91 4.07 -39.12
N LYS A 153 -26.23 2.95 -38.92
CA LYS A 153 -26.22 1.83 -39.88
C LYS A 153 -27.60 1.22 -40.10
N SER A 154 -28.41 1.08 -39.05
CA SER A 154 -29.78 0.56 -39.18
C SER A 154 -30.71 1.53 -39.90
N ARG A 155 -30.49 2.84 -39.76
CA ARG A 155 -31.23 3.88 -40.50
C ARG A 155 -30.86 3.94 -41.97
N SER A 156 -29.58 3.77 -42.33
CA SER A 156 -29.12 3.80 -43.73
C SER A 156 -29.46 2.53 -44.52
N ALA A 157 -29.74 1.42 -43.82
CA ALA A 157 -30.12 0.14 -44.44
C ALA A 157 -31.62 0.04 -44.77
N LYS A 158 -32.39 1.10 -44.48
CA LYS A 158 -33.84 1.19 -44.68
C LYS A 158 -34.15 2.23 -45.73
#